data_AF-A0A6A6IVD7-F1
#
_entry.id   AF-A0A6A6IVD7-F1
#
_cell.length_a   1.000
_cell.length_b   1.000
_cell.length_c   1.000
_cell.angle_alpha   90.00
_cell.angle_beta   90.00
_cell.angle_gamma   90.00
#
_symmetry.space_group_name_H-M   'P 1'
#
loop_
_entity.id
_entity.type
_entity.pdbx_description
1 polymer ?
#
loop_
_entity_poly.entity_id
_entity_poly.type
_entity_poly.pdbx_seq_one_letter_code
_entity_poly.pdbx_strand_id
1 'polypeptide(L)' 'MDAQKPLYQGGAVSSDGVWITYNTENLLWLPQEYRPSCSAVSGEMIGIGVGSGKL' A
#
# COMPACT_ATOMS: atom_id res chain seq x y z
N MET A 1 3.30 4.70 -19.57
CA MET A 1 3.96 3.60 -18.82
C MET A 1 2.98 3.15 -17.78
N ASP A 2 2.03 2.35 -18.22
CA ASP A 2 0.92 1.87 -17.43
C ASP A 2 1.51 0.91 -16.39
N ALA A 3 1.54 1.36 -15.13
CA ALA A 3 1.95 0.52 -14.03
C ALA A 3 0.93 -0.61 -13.94
N GLN A 4 1.27 -1.74 -14.56
CA GLN A 4 0.52 -2.99 -14.50
C GLN A 4 0.40 -3.34 -13.02
N LYS A 5 -0.71 -2.92 -12.39
CA LYS A 5 -1.05 -3.26 -11.01
C LYS A 5 -1.04 -4.78 -10.95
N PRO A 6 -0.05 -5.39 -10.29
CA PRO A 6 -0.07 -6.84 -10.16
C PRO A 6 -1.35 -7.18 -9.41
N LEU A 7 -2.08 -8.17 -9.90
CA LEU A 7 -3.16 -8.80 -9.14
C LEU A 7 -2.49 -9.53 -7.98
N TYR A 8 -2.04 -8.77 -6.97
CA TYR A 8 -1.54 -9.32 -5.73
C TYR A 8 -2.73 -10.02 -5.08
N GLN A 9 -2.68 -11.35 -5.02
CA GLN A 9 -3.64 -12.18 -4.31
C GLN A 9 -3.42 -12.06 -2.79
N GLY A 10 -3.38 -10.83 -2.28
CA GLY A 10 -2.90 -10.50 -0.95
C GLY A 10 -3.10 -9.02 -0.61
N GLY A 11 -2.51 -8.61 0.51
CA GLY A 11 -2.53 -7.22 0.95
C GLY A 11 -1.69 -6.33 0.03
N ALA A 12 -2.20 -5.15 -0.30
CA ALA A 12 -1.51 -4.11 -1.05
C ALA A 12 -1.90 -2.72 -0.51
N VAL A 13 -1.16 -1.69 -0.92
CA VAL A 13 -1.53 -0.29 -0.72
C VAL A 13 -1.97 0.29 -2.06
N SER A 14 -3.07 1.05 -2.07
CA SER A 14 -3.54 1.74 -3.26
C SER A 14 -2.49 2.73 -3.76
N SER A 15 -2.48 3.01 -5.06
CA SER A 15 -1.44 3.84 -5.69
C SER A 15 -1.35 5.26 -5.13
N ASP A 16 -2.44 5.75 -4.55
CA ASP A 16 -2.57 7.03 -3.85
C ASP A 16 -2.11 6.97 -2.38
N GLY A 17 -1.74 5.80 -1.85
CA GLY A 17 -1.28 5.62 -0.47
C GLY A 17 -2.37 5.81 0.59
N VAL A 18 -3.64 5.98 0.18
CA VAL A 18 -4.76 6.29 1.07
C VAL A 18 -5.45 5.03 1.57
N TRP A 19 -5.38 3.94 0.82
CA TRP A 19 -6.11 2.72 1.14
C TRP A 19 -5.16 1.54 1.27
N ILE A 20 -5.35 0.75 2.33
CA ILE A 20 -4.90 -0.64 2.34
C ILE A 20 -5.96 -1.43 1.61
N THR A 21 -5.54 -2.16 0.59
CA THR A 21 -6.39 -2.98 -0.27
C THR A 21 -6.06 -4.45 -0.08
N TYR A 22 -7.03 -5.34 -0.22
CA TYR A 22 -6.82 -6.78 -0.24
C TYR A 22 -7.61 -7.37 -1.38
N ASN A 23 -6.97 -8.18 -2.24
CA ASN A 23 -7.63 -8.77 -3.42
C ASN A 23 -8.44 -7.75 -4.23
N THR A 24 -7.94 -6.52 -4.39
CA THR A 24 -8.56 -5.40 -5.13
C THR A 24 -9.65 -4.61 -4.41
N GLU A 25 -10.03 -4.97 -3.18
CA GLU A 25 -11.02 -4.22 -2.38
C GLU A 25 -10.36 -3.31 -1.35
N ASN A 26 -10.93 -2.13 -1.13
CA ASN A 26 -10.46 -1.18 -0.11
C ASN A 26 -10.88 -1.66 1.29
N LEU A 27 -9.92 -2.03 2.13
CA LEU A 27 -10.17 -2.49 3.50
C LEU A 27 -10.10 -1.37 4.53
N LEU A 28 -9.03 -0.58 4.48
CA LEU A 28 -8.74 0.40 5.52
C LEU A 28 -8.30 1.73 4.93
N TRP A 29 -8.95 2.80 5.37
CA TRP A 29 -8.57 4.16 5.03
C TRP A 29 -7.45 4.65 5.94
N LEU A 30 -6.42 5.25 5.35
CA LEU A 30 -5.28 5.82 6.04
C LEU A 30 -5.41 7.35 6.11
N PRO A 31 -5.41 7.92 7.34
CA PRO A 31 -5.29 9.36 7.53
C PRO A 31 -3.98 9.89 6.95
N GLN A 32 -3.93 11.19 6.66
CA GLN A 32 -2.78 11.82 6.01
C GLN A 32 -1.44 11.61 6.75
N GLU A 33 -1.46 11.54 8.08
CA GLU A 33 -0.27 11.27 8.91
C GLU A 33 0.30 9.86 8.72
N TYR A 34 -0.53 8.90 8.31
CA TYR A 34 -0.18 7.49 8.12
C TYR A 34 0.01 7.13 6.65
N ARG A 35 -0.02 8.11 5.73
CA ARG A 35 0.15 7.84 4.31
C ARG A 35 1.60 7.43 4.03
N PRO A 36 1.86 6.20 3.52
CA PRO A 36 3.19 5.83 3.08
C PRO A 36 3.71 6.76 2.00
N SER A 37 5.00 7.05 2.06
CA SER A 37 5.74 7.60 0.92
C SER A 37 6.24 6.48 0.00
N CYS A 38 6.51 5.30 0.56
CA CYS A 38 6.88 4.09 -0.16
C CYS A 38 6.14 2.88 0.40
N SER A 39 5.76 1.95 -0.47
CA SER A 39 5.21 0.65 -0.09
C SER A 39 5.90 -0.46 -0.88
N ALA A 40 6.17 -1.59 -0.23
CA ALA A 40 6.69 -2.80 -0.87
C ALA A 40 5.81 -3.98 -0.49
N VAL A 41 5.49 -4.83 -1.47
CA VAL A 41 4.70 -6.06 -1.24
C VAL A 41 5.62 -7.25 -1.49
N SER A 42 5.67 -8.19 -0.54
CA SER A 42 6.43 -9.43 -0.64
C SER A 42 5.57 -10.59 -0.16
N GLY A 43 4.99 -11.34 -1.11
CA GLY A 43 4.06 -12.42 -0.80
C GLY A 43 2.81 -11.91 -0.07
N GLU A 44 2.61 -12.35 1.17
CA GLU A 44 1.49 -11.95 2.03
C GLU A 44 1.83 -10.77 2.97
N MET A 45 3.05 -10.22 2.87
CA MET A 45 3.52 -9.14 3.71
C MET A 45 3.61 -7.82 2.94
N ILE A 46 3.13 -6.74 3.56
CA ILE A 46 3.28 -5.36 3.07
C ILE A 46 4.21 -4.60 4.00
N GLY A 47 5.30 -4.06 3.46
CA GLY A 47 6.10 -3.03 4.10
C GLY A 47 5.59 -1.64 3.73
N ILE A 48 5.32 -0.81 4.72
CA ILE A 48 4.85 0.57 4.56
C ILE A 48 5.90 1.48 5.18
N GLY A 49 6.48 2.37 4.38
CA GLY A 49 7.48 3.34 4.81
C GLY A 49 6.95 4.77 4.68
N VAL A 50 7.01 5.53 5.76
CA VAL A 50 6.74 6.97 5.75
C VAL A 50 8.03 7.73 5.46
N GLY A 51 7.97 8.79 4.64
CA GLY A 51 9.14 9.57 4.22
C GLY A 51 9.86 10.29 5.37
N SER A 52 9.24 10.34 6.55
CA SER A 52 9.88 10.79 7.79
C SER A 52 10.90 9.80 8.37
N GLY A 53 10.96 8.56 7.85
CA GLY A 53 11.91 7.54 8.32
C GLY A 53 11.63 7.04 9.74
N LYS A 54 10.46 7.33 10.31
CA LYS A 54 10.05 6.79 11.61
C LYS A 54 9.49 5.38 11.41
N LEU A 55 10.28 4.40 11.86
CA LEU A 55 9.88 3.00 12.01
C LEU A 55 9.06 2.83 13.28
#